data_AF-A0A7C3QYK9-F1
#
_entry.id   AF-A0A7C3QYK9-F1
#
_cell.length_a   1.000
_cell.length_b   1.000
_cell.length_c   1.000
_cell.angle_alpha   90.00
_cell.angle_beta   90.00
_cell.angle_gamma   90.00
#
_symmetry.space_group_name_H-M   'P 1'
#
loop_
_entity.id
_entity.type
_entity.pdbx_description
1 polymer ?
#
loop_
_entity_poly.entity_id
_entity_poly.type
_entity_poly.pdbx_seq_one_letter_code
_entity_poly.pdbx_strand_id
1 'polypeptide(L)'
;MNYLRTVILGLLRRDKLYGYQIKKALQGSPFRDWAGFPDVSPYPELNRLLAEGLVESLNAQAAAGRPARTLYRLTPAGNEELLRALREAWREMGPERLPQDIALAFMDALPHDELVGALRRRLERLEEEARRLQDEREWARALLERVQAGLRPQPPTPRPAPSLVRRRPRRATKGQGAFTFVLHSHLPYCRMAGRWPHGEEWIHEAMAETYVPLLNALYDLREEGVDYRLTLSLTPVLAEQLADADIGRHFLHYLEGEILAAERDIPRFGEMGNDYLEYLARFYYQYYSQVRDSYLNRFGRDLITAFRRLQDEGYLEIITSAATHGYLPLLARDSSIYAQLRVGVESHRRLFGRPPRAVWLPECAYRPAYVDEDGTVRPALEEFLAPLGLTCFFVETHAIEGGRPVGKAAGEVAIGPYGLITRPYVIPTSAEAGPGGTTFQAYYVVGSARGLTEPPVAVIGRNNRTGQQVWSADMGYPGDADYREFHKKDDESGLQYWRVTGPKVDLGAKDYYHPDWAEGKVHGHAQHFAGLVEQLLCEYHAQSGKYGLISANYDTELFGHWWFEGITWIKEVLRKLAASEVVDLTTASAYVAENPPEEVMVVPESSWGVGGTHWTWDNPET
;
A
#
# COMPACT_ATOMS: atom_id res chain seq x y z
N MET A 1 37.95 -9.21 -15.60
CA MET A 1 37.15 -9.80 -16.72
C MET A 1 36.47 -8.73 -17.62
N ASN A 2 36.26 -8.96 -18.94
CA ASN A 2 35.36 -8.11 -19.77
C ASN A 2 33.91 -8.62 -19.66
N TYR A 3 33.08 -7.86 -18.93
CA TYR A 3 31.73 -8.27 -18.58
C TYR A 3 30.78 -8.32 -19.80
N LEU A 4 30.89 -7.37 -20.75
CA LEU A 4 29.94 -7.25 -21.86
C LEU A 4 30.04 -8.44 -22.81
N ARG A 5 31.28 -8.79 -23.15
CA ARG A 5 31.64 -9.93 -23.98
C ARG A 5 31.07 -11.22 -23.40
N THR A 6 31.33 -11.45 -22.11
CA THR A 6 30.91 -12.65 -21.38
C THR A 6 29.40 -12.79 -21.37
N VAL A 7 28.68 -11.67 -21.18
CA VAL A 7 27.21 -11.66 -21.22
C VAL A 7 26.67 -11.94 -22.63
N ILE A 8 27.23 -11.34 -23.68
CA ILE A 8 26.77 -11.59 -25.06
C ILE A 8 26.95 -13.06 -25.46
N LEU A 9 28.11 -13.67 -25.16
CA LEU A 9 28.34 -15.09 -25.41
C LEU A 9 27.39 -15.98 -24.58
N GLY A 10 27.13 -15.60 -23.32
CA GLY A 10 26.17 -16.29 -22.43
C GLY A 10 24.73 -16.27 -22.93
N LEU A 11 24.29 -15.15 -23.53
CA LEU A 11 22.97 -15.03 -24.15
C LEU A 11 22.85 -15.92 -25.40
N LEU A 12 23.87 -15.90 -26.27
CA LEU A 12 23.89 -16.69 -27.51
C LEU A 12 24.09 -18.19 -27.29
N ARG A 13 24.52 -18.62 -26.10
CA ARG A 13 24.54 -20.03 -25.69
C ARG A 13 23.14 -20.60 -25.48
N ARG A 14 22.19 -19.75 -25.07
CA ARG A 14 20.81 -20.18 -24.76
C ARG A 14 19.95 -20.28 -26.01
N ASP A 15 20.09 -19.32 -26.92
CA ASP A 15 19.33 -19.28 -28.17
C ASP A 15 20.03 -18.42 -29.22
N LYS A 16 19.60 -18.54 -30.48
CA LYS A 16 20.03 -17.66 -31.58
C LYS A 16 19.28 -16.35 -31.48
N LEU A 17 19.98 -15.22 -31.45
CA LEU A 17 19.36 -13.92 -31.17
C LEU A 17 19.71 -12.87 -32.24
N TYR A 18 18.75 -11.99 -32.53
CA TYR A 18 18.99 -10.77 -33.30
C TYR A 18 19.73 -9.74 -32.44
N GLY A 19 20.51 -8.86 -33.07
CA GLY A 19 21.25 -7.80 -32.35
C GLY A 19 20.37 -6.91 -31.46
N TYR A 20 19.14 -6.64 -31.88
CA TYR A 20 18.15 -5.92 -31.05
C TYR A 20 17.68 -6.73 -29.83
N GLN A 21 17.55 -8.06 -29.93
CA GLN A 21 17.19 -8.89 -28.80
C GLN A 21 18.33 -8.98 -27.78
N ILE A 22 19.58 -9.02 -28.25
CA ILE A 22 20.76 -8.94 -27.39
C ILE A 22 20.80 -7.59 -26.69
N LYS A 23 20.53 -6.49 -27.41
CA LYS A 23 20.41 -5.14 -26.82
C LYS A 23 19.32 -5.11 -25.73
N LYS A 24 18.13 -5.64 -26.03
CA LYS A 24 17.00 -5.71 -25.09
C LYS A 24 17.33 -6.57 -23.86
N ALA A 25 18.06 -7.68 -24.04
CA ALA A 25 18.50 -8.54 -22.95
C ALA A 25 19.56 -7.87 -22.07
N LEU A 26 20.51 -7.13 -22.65
CA LEU A 26 21.50 -6.34 -21.91
C LEU A 26 20.86 -5.18 -21.13
N GLN A 27 19.78 -4.60 -21.67
CA GLN A 27 19.00 -3.54 -21.03
C GLN A 27 18.01 -4.09 -19.97
N GLY A 28 17.83 -5.41 -19.89
CA GLY A 28 16.97 -6.08 -18.91
C GLY A 28 17.75 -6.58 -17.68
N SER A 29 17.04 -6.83 -16.58
CA SER A 29 17.60 -7.47 -15.39
C SER A 29 17.86 -8.96 -15.67
N PRO A 30 19.00 -9.55 -15.23
CA PRO A 30 19.95 -9.00 -14.25
C PRO A 30 21.17 -8.27 -14.85
N PHE A 31 21.32 -8.22 -16.17
CA PHE A 31 22.57 -7.77 -16.81
C PHE A 31 22.80 -6.26 -16.76
N ARG A 32 21.71 -5.47 -16.68
CA ARG A 32 21.77 -4.03 -16.44
C ARG A 32 22.42 -3.71 -15.08
N ASP A 33 22.13 -4.52 -14.07
CA ASP A 33 22.49 -4.24 -12.67
C ASP A 33 23.87 -4.80 -12.28
N TRP A 34 24.31 -5.88 -12.92
CA TRP A 34 25.55 -6.59 -12.56
C TRP A 34 26.84 -6.01 -13.15
N ALA A 35 26.77 -5.28 -14.26
CA ALA A 35 27.96 -4.90 -15.02
C ALA A 35 27.91 -3.48 -15.59
N GLY A 36 26.93 -2.67 -15.17
CA GLY A 36 26.83 -1.26 -15.55
C GLY A 36 26.75 -1.06 -17.06
N PHE A 37 25.81 -1.75 -17.74
CA PHE A 37 25.58 -1.59 -19.19
C PHE A 37 24.43 -0.64 -19.60
N PRO A 38 24.06 0.44 -18.87
CA PRO A 38 23.02 1.32 -19.38
C PRO A 38 23.50 1.91 -20.72
N ASP A 39 22.67 1.74 -21.75
CA ASP A 39 22.85 2.21 -23.14
C ASP A 39 24.02 1.67 -23.96
N VAL A 40 24.67 0.59 -23.51
CA VAL A 40 25.72 -0.05 -24.31
C VAL A 40 25.15 -0.75 -25.54
N SER A 41 25.51 -0.25 -26.73
CA SER A 41 25.19 -0.89 -28.00
C SER A 41 25.92 -2.24 -28.11
N PRO A 42 25.24 -3.37 -28.39
CA PRO A 42 25.92 -4.66 -28.51
C PRO A 42 26.68 -4.79 -29.84
N TYR A 43 26.39 -3.94 -30.83
CA TYR A 43 26.89 -4.10 -32.19
C TYR A 43 28.42 -3.97 -32.33
N PRO A 44 29.13 -3.04 -31.67
CA PRO A 44 30.59 -2.97 -31.70
C PRO A 44 31.24 -4.26 -31.16
N GLU A 45 30.72 -4.80 -30.06
CA GLU A 45 31.26 -6.02 -29.45
C GLU A 45 30.86 -7.27 -30.27
N LEU A 46 29.64 -7.33 -30.80
CA LEU A 46 29.21 -8.39 -31.72
C LEU A 46 30.08 -8.44 -32.99
N ASN A 47 30.44 -7.29 -33.56
CA ASN A 47 31.34 -7.24 -34.72
C ASN A 47 32.74 -7.77 -34.42
N ARG A 48 33.27 -7.51 -33.21
CA ARG A 48 34.54 -8.11 -32.75
C ARG A 48 34.40 -9.63 -32.60
N LEU A 49 33.33 -10.09 -31.96
CA LEU A 49 33.06 -11.52 -31.78
C LEU A 49 32.89 -12.28 -33.12
N LEU A 50 32.32 -11.64 -34.14
CA LEU A 50 32.25 -12.17 -35.51
C LEU A 50 33.64 -12.26 -36.16
N ALA A 51 34.44 -11.19 -36.07
CA ALA A 51 35.79 -11.16 -36.63
C ALA A 51 36.73 -12.19 -35.96
N GLU A 52 36.52 -12.46 -34.68
CA GLU A 52 37.25 -13.48 -33.90
C GLU A 52 36.73 -14.91 -34.11
N GLY A 53 35.65 -15.10 -34.87
CA GLY A 53 35.06 -16.42 -35.13
C GLY A 53 34.36 -17.05 -33.91
N LEU A 54 34.05 -16.26 -32.88
CA LEU A 54 33.35 -16.71 -31.66
C LEU A 54 31.82 -16.70 -31.80
N VAL A 55 31.33 -15.92 -32.75
CA VAL A 55 29.93 -15.84 -33.16
C VAL A 55 29.88 -15.92 -34.69
N GLU A 56 28.81 -16.47 -35.25
CA GLU A 56 28.55 -16.49 -36.70
C GLU A 56 27.17 -15.88 -37.02
N SER A 57 27.02 -15.36 -38.24
CA SER A 57 25.75 -14.80 -38.74
C SER A 57 25.03 -15.80 -39.66
N LEU A 58 23.71 -15.88 -39.54
CA LEU A 58 22.83 -16.69 -40.39
C LEU A 58 21.98 -15.77 -41.29
N ASN A 59 21.90 -16.10 -42.59
CA ASN A 59 21.38 -15.27 -43.70
C ASN A 59 20.15 -14.38 -43.37
N ALA A 60 20.20 -13.13 -43.84
CA ALA A 60 19.15 -12.14 -43.67
C ALA A 60 18.08 -12.24 -44.77
N GLN A 61 16.82 -12.49 -44.41
CA GLN A 61 15.69 -12.34 -45.34
C GLN A 61 15.15 -10.91 -45.26
N ALA A 62 15.13 -10.20 -46.39
CA ALA A 62 14.43 -8.92 -46.52
C ALA A 62 12.95 -9.19 -46.89
N ALA A 63 12.04 -8.84 -45.99
CA ALA A 63 10.61 -8.72 -46.35
C ALA A 63 10.36 -7.29 -46.85
N ALA A 64 9.60 -7.17 -47.94
CA ALA A 64 9.30 -5.89 -48.59
C ALA A 64 8.81 -4.85 -47.56
N GLY A 65 9.59 -3.77 -47.38
CA GLY A 65 9.27 -2.64 -46.51
C GLY A 65 9.85 -2.65 -45.09
N ARG A 66 10.70 -3.62 -44.70
CA ARG A 66 11.39 -3.60 -43.39
C ARG A 66 12.90 -3.93 -43.51
N PRO A 67 13.78 -3.33 -42.67
CA PRO A 67 15.22 -3.58 -42.75
C PRO A 67 15.57 -5.05 -42.44
N ALA A 68 16.55 -5.58 -43.18
CA ALA A 68 17.03 -6.95 -43.06
C ALA A 68 17.55 -7.24 -41.64
N ARG A 69 17.11 -8.33 -41.02
CA ARG A 69 17.50 -8.72 -39.65
C ARG A 69 18.53 -9.84 -39.69
N THR A 70 19.69 -9.61 -39.07
CA THR A 70 20.78 -10.59 -38.98
C THR A 70 20.68 -11.38 -37.69
N LEU A 71 20.57 -12.70 -37.80
CA LEU A 71 20.50 -13.63 -36.65
C LEU A 71 21.91 -14.11 -36.29
N TYR A 72 22.27 -14.04 -35.01
CA TYR A 72 23.58 -14.47 -34.51
C TYR A 72 23.50 -15.80 -33.79
N ARG A 73 24.54 -16.63 -33.91
CA ARG A 73 24.69 -17.91 -33.21
C ARG A 73 26.10 -18.06 -32.63
N LEU A 74 26.20 -18.66 -31.44
CA LEU A 74 27.48 -19.01 -30.80
C LEU A 74 28.20 -20.15 -31.53
N THR A 75 29.51 -20.01 -31.77
CA THR A 75 30.35 -21.09 -32.32
C THR A 75 30.93 -21.97 -31.20
N PRO A 76 31.48 -23.16 -31.51
CA PRO A 76 32.18 -23.97 -30.51
C PRO A 76 33.32 -23.22 -29.79
N ALA A 77 34.09 -22.42 -30.54
CA ALA A 77 35.16 -21.57 -29.98
C ALA A 77 34.60 -20.49 -29.03
N GLY A 78 33.47 -19.87 -29.38
CA GLY A 78 32.79 -18.90 -28.49
C GLY A 78 32.30 -19.53 -27.18
N ASN A 79 31.89 -20.79 -27.20
CA ASN A 79 31.49 -21.51 -26.00
C ASN A 79 32.66 -21.82 -25.06
N GLU A 80 33.84 -22.14 -25.60
CA GLU A 80 35.05 -22.33 -24.80
C GLU A 80 35.49 -21.02 -24.12
N GLU A 81 35.44 -19.91 -24.86
CA GLU A 81 35.75 -18.58 -24.33
C GLU A 81 34.80 -18.15 -23.20
N LEU A 82 33.50 -18.40 -23.36
CA LEU A 82 32.52 -18.17 -22.30
C LEU A 82 32.84 -18.98 -21.04
N LEU A 83 33.16 -20.27 -21.20
CA LEU A 83 33.49 -21.14 -20.07
C LEU A 83 34.79 -20.71 -19.37
N ARG A 84 35.77 -20.18 -20.11
CA ARG A 84 36.99 -19.60 -19.55
C ARG A 84 36.71 -18.36 -18.71
N ALA A 85 35.98 -17.39 -19.26
CA ALA A 85 35.62 -16.15 -18.56
C ALA A 85 34.81 -16.40 -17.29
N LEU A 86 33.85 -17.32 -17.33
CA LEU A 86 33.07 -17.69 -16.15
C LEU A 86 33.95 -18.31 -15.05
N ARG A 87 34.96 -19.11 -15.38
CA ARG A 87 35.90 -19.68 -14.39
C ARG A 87 36.83 -18.63 -13.78
N GLU A 88 37.21 -17.61 -14.54
CA GLU A 88 38.03 -16.50 -14.07
C GLU A 88 37.24 -15.58 -13.13
N ALA A 89 35.95 -15.34 -13.39
CA ALA A 89 35.08 -14.52 -12.54
C ALA A 89 35.01 -15.01 -11.08
N TRP A 90 34.99 -16.33 -10.86
CA TRP A 90 34.98 -16.92 -9.51
C TRP A 90 36.31 -16.74 -8.75
N ARG A 91 37.36 -16.23 -9.39
CA ARG A 91 38.71 -16.08 -8.82
C ARG A 91 39.07 -14.62 -8.50
N GLU A 92 38.31 -13.63 -8.97
CA GLU A 92 38.56 -12.20 -8.73
C GLU A 92 37.91 -11.75 -7.40
N MET A 93 38.71 -11.18 -6.48
CA MET A 93 38.25 -10.33 -5.36
C MET A 93 38.88 -8.95 -5.55
N GLY A 94 38.09 -7.95 -5.94
CA GLY A 94 38.59 -6.60 -6.23
C GLY A 94 38.47 -5.64 -5.04
N PRO A 95 39.37 -4.66 -4.87
CA PRO A 95 39.27 -3.63 -3.85
C PRO A 95 38.62 -2.35 -4.40
N GLU A 96 37.54 -1.87 -3.80
CA GLU A 96 37.06 -0.49 -3.98
C GLU A 96 37.21 0.27 -2.67
N ARG A 97 38.32 1.02 -2.54
CA ARG A 97 38.56 2.00 -1.48
C ARG A 97 39.11 3.25 -2.16
N LEU A 98 38.28 4.27 -2.32
CA LEU A 98 38.71 5.55 -2.90
C LEU A 98 38.20 6.73 -2.06
N PRO A 99 36.95 6.77 -1.58
CA PRO A 99 36.52 7.84 -0.67
C PRO A 99 37.16 7.75 0.73
N GLN A 100 37.37 6.53 1.23
CA GLN A 100 37.83 6.31 2.61
C GLN A 100 39.33 6.56 2.76
N ASP A 101 40.12 6.24 1.74
CA ASP A 101 41.56 6.47 1.76
C ASP A 101 41.87 7.97 1.69
N ILE A 102 41.03 8.74 0.99
CA ILE A 102 41.06 10.22 1.01
C ILE A 102 40.65 10.74 2.38
N ALA A 103 39.57 10.24 2.98
CA ALA A 103 39.12 10.66 4.30
C ALA A 103 40.14 10.33 5.42
N LEU A 104 40.86 9.20 5.32
CA LEU A 104 41.96 8.85 6.21
C LEU A 104 43.18 9.76 6.00
N ALA A 105 43.46 10.17 4.76
CA ALA A 105 44.60 11.03 4.43
C ALA A 105 44.46 12.47 4.93
N PHE A 106 43.23 12.95 5.18
CA PHE A 106 42.93 14.34 5.59
C PHE A 106 42.06 14.42 6.85
N MET A 107 42.12 13.42 7.73
CA MET A 107 41.26 13.33 8.92
C MET A 107 41.54 14.43 9.97
N ASP A 108 42.71 15.05 9.92
CA ASP A 108 43.16 16.16 10.76
C ASP A 108 42.52 17.51 10.43
N ALA A 109 41.88 17.64 9.25
CA ALA A 109 41.14 18.82 8.85
C ALA A 109 39.72 18.92 9.46
N LEU A 110 39.23 17.85 10.11
CA LEU A 110 37.90 17.79 10.74
C LEU A 110 37.97 18.19 12.23
N PRO A 111 36.99 18.97 12.73
CA PRO A 111 36.81 19.16 14.17
C PRO A 111 36.68 17.81 14.90
N HIS A 112 37.24 17.73 16.11
CA HIS A 112 37.39 16.47 16.85
C HIS A 112 36.04 15.76 17.12
N ASP A 113 35.01 16.51 17.47
CA ASP A 113 33.65 16.02 17.72
C ASP A 113 32.96 15.49 16.46
N GLU A 114 33.14 16.18 15.33
CA GLU A 114 32.66 15.73 14.02
C GLU A 114 33.37 14.46 13.54
N LEU A 115 34.69 14.38 13.73
CA LEU A 115 35.49 13.20 13.42
C LEU A 115 35.05 11.97 14.25
N VAL A 116 34.83 12.14 15.56
CA VAL A 116 34.31 11.07 16.43
C VAL A 116 32.92 10.60 15.98
N GLY A 117 32.01 11.53 15.64
CA GLY A 117 30.69 11.19 15.12
C GLY A 117 30.75 10.43 13.79
N ALA A 118 31.61 10.87 12.86
CA ALA A 118 31.81 10.23 11.57
C ALA A 118 32.41 8.82 11.71
N LEU A 119 33.38 8.63 12.61
CA LEU A 119 33.99 7.33 12.90
C LEU A 119 33.00 6.36 13.56
N ARG A 120 32.12 6.82 14.46
CA ARG A 120 31.05 5.98 15.04
C ARG A 120 30.06 5.49 13.98
N ARG A 121 29.53 6.38 13.15
CA ARG A 121 28.66 6.01 12.02
C ARG A 121 29.36 5.10 11.01
N ARG A 122 30.68 5.23 10.86
CA ARG A 122 31.47 4.33 10.01
C ARG A 122 31.61 2.96 10.65
N LEU A 123 31.86 2.88 11.96
CA LEU A 123 31.92 1.63 12.70
C LEU A 123 30.60 0.88 12.63
N GLU A 124 29.47 1.56 12.87
CA GLU A 124 28.12 0.99 12.76
C GLU A 124 27.88 0.38 11.36
N ARG A 125 28.19 1.13 10.30
CA ARG A 125 28.09 0.63 8.91
C ARG A 125 29.04 -0.52 8.60
N LEU A 126 30.24 -0.52 9.18
CA LEU A 126 31.19 -1.63 9.01
C LEU A 126 30.73 -2.89 9.75
N GLU A 127 30.09 -2.74 10.91
CA GLU A 127 29.47 -3.84 11.64
C GLU A 127 28.25 -4.40 10.89
N GLU A 128 27.45 -3.53 10.26
CA GLU A 128 26.36 -3.95 9.37
C GLU A 128 26.88 -4.69 8.14
N GLU A 129 27.92 -4.16 7.48
CA GLU A 129 28.54 -4.82 6.33
C GLU A 129 29.18 -6.15 6.73
N ALA A 130 29.81 -6.23 7.91
CA ALA A 130 30.32 -7.48 8.44
C ALA A 130 29.20 -8.50 8.67
N ARG A 131 28.04 -8.07 9.20
CA ARG A 131 26.85 -8.92 9.32
C ARG A 131 26.36 -9.38 7.95
N ARG A 132 26.27 -8.48 6.96
CA ARG A 132 25.87 -8.80 5.58
C ARG A 132 26.78 -9.83 4.94
N LEU A 133 28.10 -9.62 5.02
CA LEU A 133 29.11 -10.54 4.50
C LEU A 133 29.09 -11.89 5.23
N GLN A 134 28.76 -11.89 6.52
CA GLN A 134 28.61 -13.11 7.29
C GLN A 134 27.35 -13.90 6.87
N ASP A 135 26.23 -13.22 6.62
CA ASP A 135 25.01 -13.83 6.07
C ASP A 135 25.26 -14.34 4.63
N GLU A 136 25.95 -13.58 3.79
CA GLU A 136 26.35 -13.99 2.44
C GLU A 136 27.25 -15.23 2.47
N ARG A 137 28.21 -15.29 3.40
CA ARG A 137 29.06 -16.47 3.63
C ARG A 137 28.23 -17.69 4.05
N GLU A 138 27.28 -17.52 4.94
CA GLU A 138 26.39 -18.60 5.41
C GLU A 138 25.48 -19.09 4.28
N TRP A 139 24.94 -18.18 3.47
CA TRP A 139 24.20 -18.50 2.27
C TRP A 139 25.05 -19.25 1.25
N ALA A 140 26.26 -18.77 0.94
CA ALA A 140 27.17 -19.40 -0.01
C ALA A 140 27.54 -20.82 0.45
N ARG A 141 27.72 -21.03 1.76
CA ARG A 141 27.92 -22.36 2.36
C ARG A 141 26.69 -23.26 2.16
N ALA A 142 25.50 -22.78 2.48
CA ALA A 142 24.27 -23.55 2.31
C ALA A 142 23.98 -23.88 0.83
N LEU A 143 24.27 -22.96 -0.08
CA LEU A 143 24.16 -23.17 -1.51
C LEU A 143 25.15 -24.24 -2.00
N LEU A 144 26.41 -24.17 -1.53
CA LEU A 144 27.44 -25.15 -1.84
C LEU A 144 27.02 -26.56 -1.39
N GLU A 145 26.53 -26.71 -0.15
CA GLU A 145 26.03 -27.99 0.37
C GLU A 145 24.88 -28.54 -0.47
N ARG A 146 23.93 -27.70 -0.90
CA ARG A 146 22.81 -28.11 -1.76
C ARG A 146 23.24 -28.54 -3.14
N VAL A 147 24.15 -27.80 -3.77
CA VAL A 147 24.68 -28.14 -5.10
C VAL A 147 25.49 -29.44 -5.02
N GLN A 148 26.28 -29.63 -3.97
CA GLN A 148 26.97 -30.89 -3.70
C GLN A 148 26.01 -32.06 -3.49
N ALA A 149 24.83 -31.82 -2.92
CA ALA A 149 23.75 -32.79 -2.79
C ALA A 149 22.93 -33.02 -4.07
N GLY A 150 23.28 -32.39 -5.21
CA GLY A 150 22.58 -32.55 -6.48
C GLY A 150 21.24 -31.80 -6.58
N LEU A 151 20.94 -30.92 -5.62
CA LEU A 151 19.70 -30.13 -5.59
C LEU A 151 19.82 -28.85 -6.40
N ARG A 152 18.70 -28.37 -6.97
CA ARG A 152 18.67 -27.10 -7.71
C ARG A 152 18.99 -25.91 -6.78
N PRO A 153 19.83 -24.95 -7.22
CA PRO A 153 20.10 -23.72 -6.49
C PRO A 153 18.82 -22.86 -6.42
N GLN A 154 18.53 -22.30 -5.24
CA GLN A 154 17.39 -21.40 -4.99
C GLN A 154 17.88 -20.11 -4.32
N PRO A 155 17.25 -18.95 -4.58
CA PRO A 155 17.58 -17.68 -3.93
C PRO A 155 17.20 -17.69 -2.44
N PRO A 156 17.81 -16.80 -1.62
CA PRO A 156 17.61 -16.81 -0.17
C PRO A 156 16.16 -16.49 0.22
N THR A 157 15.69 -17.17 1.27
CA THR A 157 14.50 -16.77 2.04
C THR A 157 14.96 -15.87 3.19
N PRO A 158 14.29 -14.73 3.47
CA PRO A 158 14.67 -13.86 4.57
C PRO A 158 14.60 -14.58 5.93
N ARG A 159 15.58 -14.35 6.81
CA ARG A 159 15.55 -14.85 8.20
C ARG A 159 14.43 -14.17 8.99
N PRO A 160 13.78 -14.87 9.93
CA PRO A 160 12.90 -14.24 10.91
C PRO A 160 13.71 -13.30 11.82
N ALA A 161 13.20 -12.10 12.06
CA ALA A 161 13.82 -11.08 12.91
C ALA A 161 13.92 -11.53 14.39
N PRO A 162 14.90 -11.00 15.15
CA PRO A 162 15.04 -11.32 16.58
C PRO A 162 13.79 -10.95 17.39
N SER A 163 13.52 -11.76 18.41
CA SER A 163 12.30 -11.75 19.21
C SER A 163 12.09 -10.46 20.01
N LEU A 164 11.00 -9.77 19.66
CA LEU A 164 10.03 -9.07 20.51
C LEU A 164 10.56 -8.16 21.62
N VAL A 165 10.43 -6.84 21.37
CA VAL A 165 10.17 -5.85 22.42
C VAL A 165 9.09 -6.41 23.35
N ARG A 166 9.40 -6.49 24.65
CA ARG A 166 8.43 -6.89 25.68
C ARG A 166 7.24 -5.91 25.61
N ARG A 167 6.08 -6.40 25.13
CA ARG A 167 4.82 -5.64 25.16
C ARG A 167 4.56 -5.17 26.60
N ARG A 168 4.19 -3.91 26.78
CA ARG A 168 3.57 -3.49 28.04
C ARG A 168 2.31 -4.34 28.26
N PRO A 169 2.09 -4.89 29.46
CA PRO A 169 0.89 -5.66 29.73
C PRO A 169 -0.34 -4.75 29.52
N ARG A 170 -1.37 -5.29 28.85
CA ARG A 170 -2.70 -4.66 28.72
C ARG A 170 -3.18 -4.23 30.11
N ARG A 171 -3.92 -3.11 30.17
CA ARG A 171 -4.60 -2.67 31.39
C ARG A 171 -5.41 -3.83 31.96
N ALA A 172 -5.39 -4.01 33.28
CA ALA A 172 -6.04 -5.13 33.96
C ALA A 172 -7.58 -5.05 33.92
N THR A 173 -8.15 -3.86 33.66
CA THR A 173 -9.58 -3.59 33.59
C THR A 173 -9.94 -2.99 32.24
N LYS A 174 -11.03 -3.46 31.62
CA LYS A 174 -11.59 -2.87 30.38
C LYS A 174 -11.97 -1.40 30.62
N GLY A 175 -11.84 -0.58 29.57
CA GLY A 175 -12.38 0.77 29.50
C GLY A 175 -13.91 0.78 29.45
N GLN A 176 -14.50 1.93 29.12
CA GLN A 176 -15.96 2.08 28.97
C GLN A 176 -16.46 1.63 27.60
N GLY A 177 -15.58 1.57 26.60
CA GLY A 177 -15.91 1.07 25.26
C GLY A 177 -14.69 0.83 24.40
N ALA A 178 -14.91 0.26 23.22
CA ALA A 178 -13.89 -0.07 22.25
C ALA A 178 -13.88 0.89 21.06
N PHE A 179 -12.71 1.05 20.45
CA PHE A 179 -12.53 1.75 19.19
C PHE A 179 -11.69 0.93 18.21
N THR A 180 -12.07 0.94 16.94
CA THR A 180 -11.23 0.46 15.84
C THR A 180 -11.33 1.41 14.65
N PHE A 181 -10.17 1.78 14.10
CA PHE A 181 -10.13 2.19 12.71
C PHE A 181 -10.36 0.98 11.80
N VAL A 182 -11.07 1.18 10.70
CA VAL A 182 -11.20 0.23 9.60
C VAL A 182 -10.78 0.94 8.33
N LEU A 183 -9.52 0.74 7.94
CA LEU A 183 -8.94 1.37 6.76
C LEU A 183 -9.14 0.45 5.55
N HIS A 184 -9.85 0.90 4.53
CA HIS A 184 -10.09 0.13 3.31
C HIS A 184 -9.12 0.52 2.22
N SER A 185 -8.21 -0.37 1.82
CA SER A 185 -7.23 -0.12 0.77
C SER A 185 -7.62 -0.88 -0.49
N HIS A 186 -7.91 -0.14 -1.55
CA HIS A 186 -8.29 -0.70 -2.83
C HIS A 186 -7.79 0.15 -3.99
N LEU A 187 -7.17 -0.52 -4.95
CA LEU A 187 -6.99 -0.02 -6.30
C LEU A 187 -7.38 -1.14 -7.28
N PRO A 188 -7.94 -0.80 -8.45
CA PRO A 188 -8.22 -1.78 -9.49
C PRO A 188 -6.91 -2.40 -10.03
N TYR A 189 -7.03 -3.33 -10.97
CA TYR A 189 -5.86 -3.91 -11.62
C TYR A 189 -5.21 -2.89 -12.58
N CYS A 190 -4.14 -2.26 -12.12
CA CYS A 190 -3.41 -1.20 -12.83
C CYS A 190 -2.12 -1.69 -13.49
N ARG A 191 -1.60 -2.86 -13.08
CA ARG A 191 -0.35 -3.43 -13.60
C ARG A 191 -0.36 -3.54 -15.13
N MET A 192 0.61 -2.89 -15.78
CA MET A 192 0.80 -2.82 -17.22
C MET A 192 -0.41 -2.28 -18.02
N ALA A 193 -1.34 -1.57 -17.38
CA ALA A 193 -2.55 -1.03 -18.01
C ALA A 193 -2.37 0.38 -18.62
N GLY A 194 -1.15 0.92 -18.60
CA GLY A 194 -0.83 2.32 -18.87
C GLY A 194 0.06 2.88 -17.75
N ARG A 195 0.77 3.98 -18.00
CA ARG A 195 1.56 4.66 -16.94
C ARG A 195 0.84 5.93 -16.47
N TRP A 196 0.68 6.90 -17.37
CA TRP A 196 0.10 8.22 -17.09
C TRP A 196 -1.02 8.56 -18.10
N PRO A 197 -2.12 9.24 -17.71
CA PRO A 197 -2.50 9.70 -16.36
C PRO A 197 -3.30 8.65 -15.56
N HIS A 198 -3.63 7.52 -16.19
CA HIS A 198 -4.39 6.43 -15.60
C HIS A 198 -3.64 5.11 -15.85
N GLY A 199 -3.42 4.33 -14.80
CA GLY A 199 -2.65 3.09 -14.86
C GLY A 199 -1.77 2.88 -13.63
N GLU A 200 -0.52 2.45 -13.84
CA GLU A 200 0.39 2.11 -12.73
C GLU A 200 0.73 3.28 -11.82
N GLU A 201 0.55 4.53 -12.26
CA GLU A 201 0.84 5.69 -11.42
C GLU A 201 -0.04 5.77 -10.17
N TRP A 202 -1.31 5.38 -10.26
CA TRP A 202 -2.20 5.36 -9.09
C TRP A 202 -1.66 4.48 -7.96
N ILE A 203 -1.12 3.30 -8.30
CA ILE A 203 -0.54 2.41 -7.28
C ILE A 203 0.79 2.95 -6.77
N HIS A 204 1.58 3.63 -7.60
CA HIS A 204 2.83 4.24 -7.15
C HIS A 204 2.60 5.47 -6.25
N GLU A 205 1.66 6.35 -6.60
CA GLU A 205 1.23 7.48 -5.75
C GLU A 205 0.71 6.96 -4.40
N ALA A 206 -0.18 5.97 -4.40
CA ALA A 206 -0.69 5.35 -3.17
C ALA A 206 0.43 4.67 -2.37
N MET A 207 1.38 3.99 -3.01
CA MET A 207 2.53 3.42 -2.31
C MET A 207 3.42 4.50 -1.69
N ALA A 208 3.69 5.59 -2.40
CA ALA A 208 4.60 6.66 -1.97
C ALA A 208 3.99 7.50 -0.85
N GLU A 209 2.72 7.87 -0.99
CA GLU A 209 2.08 8.83 -0.09
C GLU A 209 1.25 8.16 1.00
N THR A 210 0.75 6.94 0.80
CA THR A 210 -0.13 6.23 1.76
C THR A 210 0.55 5.00 2.37
N TYR A 211 0.87 3.95 1.60
CA TYR A 211 1.19 2.64 2.19
C TYR A 211 2.56 2.59 2.86
N VAL A 212 3.61 3.14 2.24
CA VAL A 212 4.94 3.21 2.86
C VAL A 212 4.92 4.16 4.08
N PRO A 213 4.36 5.37 4.00
CA PRO A 213 4.20 6.24 5.17
C PRO A 213 3.35 5.62 6.29
N LEU A 214 2.26 4.92 5.97
CA LEU A 214 1.45 4.21 6.96
C LEU A 214 2.26 3.15 7.69
N LEU A 215 3.00 2.31 6.96
CA LEU A 215 3.89 1.33 7.57
C LEU A 215 4.95 2.00 8.44
N ASN A 216 5.55 3.11 8.00
CA ASN A 216 6.47 3.87 8.83
C ASN A 216 5.82 4.32 10.15
N ALA A 217 4.65 4.96 10.09
CA ALA A 217 3.94 5.42 11.28
C ALA A 217 3.61 4.28 12.26
N LEU A 218 3.16 3.14 11.74
CA LEU A 218 2.81 1.97 12.55
C LEU A 218 4.04 1.30 13.17
N TYR A 219 5.13 1.14 12.41
CA TYR A 219 6.37 0.59 12.95
C TYR A 219 7.01 1.52 13.98
N ASP A 220 6.93 2.84 13.79
CA ASP A 220 7.41 3.81 14.79
C ASP A 220 6.63 3.67 16.11
N LEU A 221 5.28 3.63 16.06
CA LEU A 221 4.45 3.43 17.25
C LEU A 221 4.79 2.12 17.98
N ARG A 222 5.05 1.06 17.22
CA ARG A 222 5.49 -0.24 17.74
C ARG A 222 6.86 -0.14 18.42
N GLU A 223 7.82 0.55 17.81
CA GLU A 223 9.17 0.76 18.34
C GLU A 223 9.14 1.66 19.59
N GLU A 224 8.23 2.63 19.64
CA GLU A 224 7.91 3.46 20.81
C GLU A 224 7.21 2.67 21.93
N GLY A 225 6.71 1.45 21.65
CA GLY A 225 6.03 0.59 22.61
C GLY A 225 4.57 0.94 22.88
N VAL A 226 3.91 1.65 21.94
CA VAL A 226 2.48 1.99 22.01
C VAL A 226 1.63 0.74 21.71
N ASP A 227 0.71 0.35 22.61
CA ASP A 227 -0.22 -0.78 22.38
C ASP A 227 -1.45 -0.36 21.58
N TYR A 228 -1.25 -0.10 20.28
CA TYR A 228 -2.34 0.24 19.37
C TYR A 228 -2.91 -1.01 18.68
N ARG A 229 -4.17 -0.90 18.22
CA ARG A 229 -4.83 -1.86 17.33
C ARG A 229 -5.65 -1.13 16.28
N LEU A 230 -5.68 -1.67 15.07
CA LEU A 230 -6.63 -1.28 14.03
C LEU A 230 -6.89 -2.43 13.05
N THR A 231 -7.93 -2.26 12.24
CA THR A 231 -8.31 -3.17 11.17
C THR A 231 -7.94 -2.55 9.82
N LEU A 232 -7.24 -3.31 8.98
CA LEU A 232 -6.84 -2.88 7.63
C LEU A 232 -7.39 -3.88 6.60
N SER A 233 -8.21 -3.41 5.68
CA SER A 233 -8.67 -4.20 4.53
C SER A 233 -7.71 -4.00 3.37
N LEU A 234 -7.07 -5.08 2.92
CA LEU A 234 -6.30 -5.11 1.68
C LEU A 234 -7.07 -5.95 0.69
N THR A 235 -7.62 -5.31 -0.35
CA THR A 235 -8.31 -6.06 -1.41
C THR A 235 -7.35 -7.04 -2.09
N PRO A 236 -7.79 -8.26 -2.46
CA PRO A 236 -6.91 -9.26 -3.05
C PRO A 236 -6.19 -8.74 -4.30
N VAL A 237 -6.92 -8.08 -5.22
CA VAL A 237 -6.33 -7.46 -6.42
C VAL A 237 -5.24 -6.44 -6.11
N LEU A 238 -5.37 -5.66 -5.03
CA LEU A 238 -4.31 -4.74 -4.60
C LEU A 238 -3.13 -5.51 -4.00
N ALA A 239 -3.40 -6.45 -3.08
CA ALA A 239 -2.37 -7.22 -2.40
C ALA A 239 -1.49 -8.03 -3.38
N GLU A 240 -2.09 -8.59 -4.42
CA GLU A 240 -1.37 -9.26 -5.52
C GLU A 240 -0.46 -8.30 -6.29
N GLN A 241 -0.90 -7.07 -6.53
CA GLN A 241 -0.09 -6.06 -7.21
C GLN A 241 1.06 -5.55 -6.34
N LEU A 242 0.81 -5.34 -5.04
CA LEU A 242 1.86 -4.95 -4.09
C LEU A 242 2.92 -6.04 -3.90
N ALA A 243 2.57 -7.31 -4.11
CA ALA A 243 3.51 -8.43 -4.11
C ALA A 243 4.26 -8.62 -5.45
N ASP A 244 3.87 -7.90 -6.50
CA ASP A 244 4.41 -8.09 -7.85
C ASP A 244 5.78 -7.39 -8.02
N ALA A 245 6.72 -8.11 -8.60
CA ALA A 245 8.09 -7.62 -8.77
C ALA A 245 8.20 -6.48 -9.81
N ASP A 246 7.30 -6.42 -10.80
CA ASP A 246 7.31 -5.33 -11.77
C ASP A 246 6.77 -4.05 -11.14
N ILE A 247 5.69 -4.13 -10.36
CA ILE A 247 5.18 -2.99 -9.57
C ILE A 247 6.26 -2.46 -8.64
N GLY A 248 6.92 -3.31 -7.84
CA GLY A 248 7.99 -2.86 -6.95
C GLY A 248 9.17 -2.19 -7.68
N ARG A 249 9.51 -2.67 -8.88
CA ARG A 249 10.54 -2.05 -9.72
C ARG A 249 10.09 -0.71 -10.31
N HIS A 250 8.85 -0.64 -10.79
CA HIS A 250 8.30 0.59 -11.38
C HIS A 250 8.05 1.66 -10.33
N PHE A 251 7.72 1.26 -9.10
CA PHE A 251 7.63 2.16 -7.95
C PHE A 251 8.95 2.86 -7.64
N LEU A 252 10.07 2.14 -7.67
CA LEU A 252 11.39 2.76 -7.51
C LEU A 252 11.70 3.77 -8.63
N HIS A 253 11.32 3.45 -9.87
CA HIS A 253 11.48 4.38 -10.97
C HIS A 253 10.60 5.63 -10.84
N TYR A 254 9.38 5.46 -10.33
CA TYR A 254 8.49 6.57 -9.99
C TYR A 254 9.12 7.47 -8.92
N LEU A 255 9.60 6.89 -7.80
CA LEU A 255 10.27 7.65 -6.73
C LEU A 255 11.54 8.37 -7.22
N GLU A 256 12.34 7.74 -8.08
CA GLU A 256 13.48 8.41 -8.72
C GLU A 256 13.03 9.63 -9.53
N GLY A 257 11.93 9.52 -10.26
CA GLY A 257 11.32 10.62 -11.00
C GLY A 257 10.92 11.79 -10.09
N GLU A 258 10.19 11.51 -9.01
CA GLU A 258 9.77 12.51 -8.02
C GLU A 258 10.97 13.20 -7.33
N ILE A 259 11.99 12.41 -6.95
CA ILE A 259 13.22 12.94 -6.34
C ILE A 259 13.97 13.85 -7.33
N LEU A 260 14.10 13.44 -8.59
CA LEU A 260 14.74 14.24 -9.65
C LEU A 260 13.95 15.52 -9.95
N ALA A 261 12.62 15.46 -9.91
CA ALA A 261 11.75 16.62 -10.10
C ALA A 261 11.97 17.64 -8.97
N ALA A 262 11.93 17.19 -7.71
CA ALA A 262 12.24 18.03 -6.56
C ALA A 262 13.68 18.58 -6.61
N GLU A 263 14.66 17.77 -7.02
CA GLU A 263 16.07 18.19 -7.16
C GLU A 263 16.24 19.31 -8.20
N ARG A 264 15.48 19.28 -9.30
CA ARG A 264 15.49 20.34 -10.33
C ARG A 264 14.80 21.61 -9.87
N ASP A 265 13.76 21.48 -9.05
CA ASP A 265 13.02 22.62 -8.52
C ASP A 265 13.84 23.45 -7.53
N ILE A 266 14.78 22.85 -6.80
CA ILE A 266 15.67 23.55 -5.85
C ILE A 266 16.42 24.73 -6.53
N PRO A 267 17.29 24.51 -7.53
CA PRO A 267 17.99 25.61 -8.19
C PRO A 267 17.03 26.49 -8.99
N ARG A 268 15.96 25.93 -9.58
CA ARG A 268 14.97 26.70 -10.35
C ARG A 268 14.32 27.79 -9.49
N PHE A 269 13.82 27.44 -8.31
CA PHE A 269 13.22 28.39 -7.38
C PHE A 269 14.24 29.35 -6.77
N GLY A 270 15.46 28.88 -6.48
CA GLY A 270 16.54 29.75 -6.01
C GLY A 270 16.95 30.81 -7.04
N GLU A 271 17.07 30.43 -8.33
CA GLU A 271 17.36 31.36 -9.44
C GLU A 271 16.22 32.37 -9.68
N MET A 272 14.97 31.99 -9.37
CA MET A 272 13.83 32.91 -9.37
C MET A 272 13.78 33.85 -8.15
N GLY A 273 14.68 33.67 -7.18
CA GLY A 273 14.71 34.43 -5.92
C GLY A 273 13.57 34.08 -4.96
N ASN A 274 13.03 32.85 -5.05
CA ASN A 274 11.97 32.36 -4.17
C ASN A 274 12.52 31.32 -3.18
N ASP A 275 13.19 31.82 -2.14
CA ASP A 275 13.83 31.01 -1.09
C ASP A 275 12.85 30.04 -0.40
N TYR A 276 11.57 30.41 -0.30
CA TYR A 276 10.57 29.57 0.37
C TYR A 276 10.13 28.38 -0.49
N LEU A 277 9.91 28.58 -1.79
CA LEU A 277 9.66 27.46 -2.70
C LEU A 277 10.90 26.55 -2.82
N GLU A 278 12.11 27.11 -2.79
CA GLU A 278 13.33 26.30 -2.72
C GLU A 278 13.35 25.42 -1.46
N TYR A 279 12.98 25.96 -0.29
CA TYR A 279 12.83 25.18 0.94
C TYR A 279 11.81 24.05 0.78
N LEU A 280 10.65 24.30 0.16
CA LEU A 280 9.65 23.26 -0.07
C LEU A 280 10.11 22.19 -1.08
N ALA A 281 10.88 22.56 -2.11
CA ALA A 281 11.50 21.60 -3.02
C ALA A 281 12.49 20.69 -2.25
N ARG A 282 13.28 21.24 -1.32
CA ARG A 282 14.13 20.45 -0.41
C ARG A 282 13.32 19.53 0.49
N PHE A 283 12.17 19.99 0.99
CA PHE A 283 11.23 19.16 1.76
C PHE A 283 10.78 17.93 0.95
N TYR A 284 10.33 18.11 -0.29
CA TYR A 284 9.90 17.00 -1.15
C TYR A 284 11.04 16.05 -1.53
N TYR A 285 12.22 16.59 -1.83
CA TYR A 285 13.41 15.79 -2.06
C TYR A 285 13.70 14.86 -0.87
N GLN A 286 13.62 15.40 0.36
CA GLN A 286 13.81 14.63 1.59
C GLN A 286 12.69 13.61 1.80
N TYR A 287 11.43 14.02 1.62
CA TYR A 287 10.26 13.16 1.79
C TYR A 287 10.35 11.90 0.89
N TYR A 288 10.50 12.08 -0.42
CA TYR A 288 10.55 10.94 -1.34
C TYR A 288 11.83 10.11 -1.18
N SER A 289 12.95 10.73 -0.80
CA SER A 289 14.17 10.00 -0.45
C SER A 289 13.95 9.09 0.76
N GLN A 290 13.27 9.58 1.80
CA GLN A 290 12.94 8.79 2.99
C GLN A 290 11.94 7.66 2.69
N VAL A 291 10.94 7.92 1.84
CA VAL A 291 10.00 6.90 1.37
C VAL A 291 10.74 5.79 0.62
N ARG A 292 11.64 6.16 -0.31
CA ARG A 292 12.49 5.22 -1.04
C ARG A 292 13.35 4.40 -0.09
N ASP A 293 14.02 5.04 0.85
CA ASP A 293 14.92 4.38 1.79
C ASP A 293 14.14 3.45 2.75
N SER A 294 12.93 3.82 3.15
CA SER A 294 12.03 2.97 3.94
C SER A 294 11.62 1.74 3.14
N TYR A 295 11.18 1.93 1.90
CA TYR A 295 10.80 0.83 1.02
C TYR A 295 11.97 -0.13 0.76
N LEU A 296 13.16 0.40 0.47
CA LEU A 296 14.35 -0.40 0.19
C LEU A 296 14.92 -1.10 1.43
N ASN A 297 15.16 -0.34 2.50
CA ASN A 297 15.98 -0.77 3.62
C ASN A 297 15.14 -1.20 4.82
N ARG A 298 14.06 -0.49 5.15
CA ARG A 298 13.20 -0.83 6.29
C ARG A 298 12.28 -2.02 5.99
N PHE A 299 11.72 -2.06 4.79
CA PHE A 299 10.74 -3.08 4.38
C PHE A 299 11.27 -4.08 3.34
N GLY A 300 12.51 -3.94 2.86
CA GLY A 300 13.13 -4.92 1.98
C GLY A 300 12.40 -5.12 0.64
N ARG A 301 11.71 -4.07 0.16
CA ARG A 301 10.83 -4.07 -1.02
C ARG A 301 9.58 -4.94 -0.92
N ASP A 302 9.21 -5.37 0.28
CA ASP A 302 8.09 -6.29 0.51
C ASP A 302 7.10 -5.73 1.54
N LEU A 303 6.14 -4.95 1.03
CA LEU A 303 5.09 -4.34 1.86
C LEU A 303 4.15 -5.39 2.45
N ILE A 304 3.89 -6.49 1.73
CA ILE A 304 3.00 -7.56 2.17
C ILE A 304 3.57 -8.24 3.42
N THR A 305 4.85 -8.59 3.40
CA THR A 305 5.52 -9.16 4.58
C THR A 305 5.59 -8.13 5.71
N ALA A 306 5.80 -6.84 5.42
CA ALA A 306 5.80 -5.79 6.43
C ALA A 306 4.45 -5.65 7.15
N PHE A 307 3.33 -5.64 6.42
CA PHE A 307 1.98 -5.65 7.01
C PHE A 307 1.71 -6.96 7.76
N ARG A 308 2.03 -8.11 7.17
CA ARG A 308 1.87 -9.42 7.79
C ARG A 308 2.57 -9.47 9.16
N ARG A 309 3.78 -8.92 9.27
CA ARG A 309 4.52 -8.91 10.52
C ARG A 309 3.76 -8.16 11.62
N LEU A 310 3.20 -6.98 11.33
CA LEU A 310 2.37 -6.26 12.30
C LEU A 310 1.11 -7.05 12.69
N GLN A 311 0.55 -7.81 11.75
CA GLN A 311 -0.58 -8.70 12.00
C GLN A 311 -0.18 -9.87 12.92
N ASP A 312 0.96 -10.50 12.68
CA ASP A 312 1.46 -11.64 13.44
C ASP A 312 1.89 -11.23 14.86
N GLU A 313 2.34 -10.00 15.02
CA GLU A 313 2.62 -9.38 16.33
C GLU A 313 1.34 -8.85 17.03
N GLY A 314 0.20 -8.84 16.33
CA GLY A 314 -1.11 -8.51 16.88
C GLY A 314 -1.37 -7.02 17.07
N TYR A 315 -0.74 -6.16 16.26
CA TYR A 315 -1.03 -4.73 16.13
C TYR A 315 -2.08 -4.45 15.06
N LEU A 316 -2.13 -5.29 14.03
CA LEU A 316 -3.09 -5.19 12.94
C LEU A 316 -3.96 -6.44 12.87
N GLU A 317 -5.21 -6.26 12.47
CA GLU A 317 -5.98 -7.30 11.79
C GLU A 317 -6.03 -6.95 10.31
N ILE A 318 -5.49 -7.82 9.46
CA ILE A 318 -5.64 -7.70 8.01
C ILE A 318 -6.90 -8.48 7.63
N ILE A 319 -7.81 -7.80 6.93
CA ILE A 319 -9.07 -8.37 6.46
C ILE A 319 -9.07 -8.39 4.93
N THR A 320 -9.89 -9.26 4.35
CA THR A 320 -9.98 -9.41 2.89
C THR A 320 -11.20 -8.69 2.31
N SER A 321 -11.38 -8.82 1.00
CA SER A 321 -12.57 -8.41 0.26
C SER A 321 -12.85 -9.43 -0.86
N ALA A 322 -13.83 -9.14 -1.72
CA ALA A 322 -14.00 -9.82 -2.99
C ALA A 322 -12.72 -9.71 -3.85
N ALA A 323 -12.36 -10.78 -4.56
CA ALA A 323 -11.12 -10.91 -5.33
C ALA A 323 -10.73 -9.65 -6.11
N THR A 324 -11.67 -9.08 -6.87
CA THR A 324 -11.44 -7.89 -7.71
C THR A 324 -12.34 -6.73 -7.30
N HIS A 325 -12.81 -6.72 -6.06
CA HIS A 325 -13.76 -5.72 -5.56
C HIS A 325 -15.04 -5.64 -6.41
N GLY A 326 -15.50 -6.77 -6.96
CA GLY A 326 -16.71 -6.82 -7.77
C GLY A 326 -17.97 -6.55 -6.93
N TYR A 327 -18.88 -5.72 -7.43
CA TYR A 327 -20.07 -5.27 -6.71
C TYR A 327 -21.06 -6.43 -6.46
N LEU A 328 -20.94 -7.09 -5.31
CA LEU A 328 -21.53 -8.40 -5.05
C LEU A 328 -23.05 -8.46 -5.18
N PRO A 329 -23.85 -7.49 -4.68
CA PRO A 329 -25.31 -7.52 -4.79
C PRO A 329 -25.82 -7.69 -6.22
N LEU A 330 -25.15 -7.06 -7.20
CA LEU A 330 -25.58 -7.03 -8.60
C LEU A 330 -25.00 -8.16 -9.45
N LEU A 331 -24.21 -9.06 -8.87
CA LEU A 331 -23.72 -10.22 -9.60
C LEU A 331 -24.86 -11.21 -9.85
N ALA A 332 -25.17 -11.43 -11.13
CA ALA A 332 -26.27 -12.27 -11.59
C ALA A 332 -26.18 -13.76 -11.19
N ARG A 333 -24.99 -14.26 -10.86
CA ARG A 333 -24.77 -15.67 -10.50
C ARG A 333 -24.18 -15.81 -9.11
N ASP A 334 -24.79 -16.67 -8.30
CA ASP A 334 -24.29 -17.03 -6.98
C ASP A 334 -22.88 -17.65 -7.03
N SER A 335 -22.60 -18.42 -8.09
CA SER A 335 -21.24 -18.95 -8.33
C SER A 335 -20.20 -17.85 -8.53
N SER A 336 -20.56 -16.70 -9.10
CA SER A 336 -19.66 -15.55 -9.24
C SER A 336 -19.39 -14.87 -7.90
N ILE A 337 -20.44 -14.69 -7.07
CA ILE A 337 -20.32 -14.15 -5.71
C ILE A 337 -19.40 -15.05 -4.87
N TYR A 338 -19.69 -16.34 -4.85
CA TYR A 338 -18.91 -17.32 -4.11
C TYR A 338 -17.46 -17.38 -4.61
N ALA A 339 -17.23 -17.36 -5.93
CA ALA A 339 -15.88 -17.35 -6.49
C ALA A 339 -15.08 -16.11 -6.08
N GLN A 340 -15.70 -14.91 -6.13
CA GLN A 340 -15.08 -13.65 -5.69
C GLN A 340 -14.63 -13.73 -4.23
N LEU A 341 -15.50 -14.21 -3.33
CA LEU A 341 -15.20 -14.31 -1.90
C LEU A 341 -14.16 -15.39 -1.59
N ARG A 342 -14.32 -16.58 -2.18
CA ARG A 342 -13.40 -17.72 -1.97
C ARG A 342 -11.99 -17.38 -2.43
N VAL A 343 -11.84 -16.78 -3.62
CA VAL A 343 -10.53 -16.35 -4.13
C VAL A 343 -9.91 -15.28 -3.23
N GLY A 344 -10.72 -14.37 -2.66
CA GLY A 344 -10.23 -13.40 -1.69
C GLY A 344 -9.65 -14.05 -0.43
N VAL A 345 -10.36 -15.04 0.14
CA VAL A 345 -9.89 -15.82 1.28
C VAL A 345 -8.61 -16.62 0.95
N GLU A 346 -8.55 -17.25 -0.23
CA GLU A 346 -7.38 -18.02 -0.68
C GLU A 346 -6.15 -17.13 -0.89
N SER A 347 -6.31 -15.97 -1.55
CA SER A 347 -5.24 -14.98 -1.74
C SER A 347 -4.74 -14.45 -0.40
N HIS A 348 -5.64 -14.09 0.52
CA HIS A 348 -5.27 -13.64 1.86
C HIS A 348 -4.47 -14.71 2.62
N ARG A 349 -4.91 -15.97 2.59
CA ARG A 349 -4.18 -17.08 3.23
C ARG A 349 -2.77 -17.23 2.65
N ARG A 350 -2.62 -17.11 1.33
CA ARG A 350 -1.32 -17.24 0.65
C ARG A 350 -0.36 -16.10 1.01
N LEU A 351 -0.84 -14.86 1.02
CA LEU A 351 -0.01 -13.67 1.23
C LEU A 351 0.28 -13.40 2.72
N PHE A 352 -0.73 -13.55 3.59
CA PHE A 352 -0.64 -13.20 5.01
C PHE A 352 -0.52 -14.41 5.95
N GLY A 353 -0.49 -15.64 5.41
CA GLY A 353 -0.19 -16.87 6.14
C GLY A 353 -1.34 -17.47 6.96
N ARG A 354 -2.52 -16.84 6.99
CA ARG A 354 -3.72 -17.35 7.68
C ARG A 354 -5.01 -16.91 6.96
N PRO A 355 -6.12 -17.65 7.09
CA PRO A 355 -7.41 -17.16 6.58
C PRO A 355 -7.84 -15.87 7.31
N PRO A 356 -8.49 -14.94 6.61
CA PRO A 356 -9.09 -13.76 7.23
C PRO A 356 -10.33 -14.18 8.03
N ARG A 357 -10.65 -13.41 9.07
CA ARG A 357 -11.85 -13.61 9.92
C ARG A 357 -12.95 -12.60 9.63
N ALA A 358 -12.61 -11.46 9.05
CA ALA A 358 -13.55 -10.43 8.66
C ALA A 358 -13.38 -10.09 7.18
N VAL A 359 -14.41 -9.47 6.62
CA VAL A 359 -14.44 -9.08 5.20
C VAL A 359 -14.97 -7.66 5.05
N TRP A 360 -14.31 -6.92 4.17
CA TRP A 360 -14.87 -5.71 3.59
C TRP A 360 -15.69 -6.09 2.36
N LEU A 361 -17.03 -6.01 2.46
CA LEU A 361 -17.87 -6.15 1.29
C LEU A 361 -17.60 -4.96 0.36
N PRO A 362 -17.39 -5.17 -0.95
CA PRO A 362 -17.15 -4.09 -1.87
C PRO A 362 -18.19 -2.99 -1.72
N GLU A 363 -17.72 -1.78 -1.41
CA GLU A 363 -18.57 -0.60 -1.23
C GLU A 363 -19.58 -0.68 -0.07
N CYS A 364 -19.28 -1.52 0.93
CA CYS A 364 -20.22 -1.91 1.98
C CYS A 364 -21.58 -2.36 1.40
N ALA A 365 -21.57 -2.86 0.16
CA ALA A 365 -22.77 -3.20 -0.57
C ALA A 365 -23.30 -4.54 -0.07
N TYR A 366 -24.47 -4.48 0.55
CA TYR A 366 -25.10 -5.61 1.20
C TYR A 366 -26.46 -5.89 0.55
N ARG A 367 -26.81 -7.18 0.45
CA ARG A 367 -28.09 -7.66 -0.03
C ARG A 367 -28.61 -8.80 0.86
N PRO A 368 -29.84 -8.70 1.42
CA PRO A 368 -30.48 -9.81 2.11
C PRO A 368 -31.00 -10.86 1.12
N ALA A 369 -31.49 -12.00 1.62
CA ALA A 369 -32.13 -12.98 0.76
C ALA A 369 -33.38 -12.39 0.09
N TYR A 370 -33.58 -12.68 -1.20
CA TYR A 370 -34.79 -12.29 -1.94
C TYR A 370 -35.22 -13.40 -2.90
N VAL A 371 -36.45 -13.30 -3.41
CA VAL A 371 -36.97 -14.17 -4.46
C VAL A 371 -36.97 -13.40 -5.76
N ASP A 372 -36.27 -13.92 -6.75
CA ASP A 372 -36.16 -13.32 -8.08
C ASP A 372 -37.48 -13.48 -8.87
N GLU A 373 -37.62 -12.78 -10.00
CA GLU A 373 -38.85 -12.79 -10.82
C GLU A 373 -39.22 -14.20 -11.33
N ASP A 374 -38.21 -15.05 -11.55
CA ASP A 374 -38.35 -16.43 -11.98
C ASP A 374 -38.68 -17.42 -10.84
N GLY A 375 -38.84 -16.91 -9.60
CA GLY A 375 -39.10 -17.70 -8.40
C GLY A 375 -37.86 -18.29 -7.75
N THR A 376 -36.66 -18.04 -8.28
CA THR A 376 -35.40 -18.49 -7.68
C THR A 376 -35.13 -17.73 -6.38
N VAL A 377 -34.88 -18.45 -5.29
CA VAL A 377 -34.45 -17.85 -4.03
C VAL A 377 -32.97 -17.53 -4.13
N ARG A 378 -32.62 -16.23 -4.12
CA ARG A 378 -31.25 -15.75 -4.04
C ARG A 378 -30.85 -15.66 -2.56
N PRO A 379 -29.85 -16.43 -2.09
CA PRO A 379 -29.43 -16.43 -0.68
C PRO A 379 -28.86 -15.07 -0.27
N ALA A 380 -28.87 -14.79 1.04
CA ALA A 380 -28.28 -13.58 1.60
C ALA A 380 -26.74 -13.63 1.54
N LEU A 381 -26.05 -12.49 1.58
CA LEU A 381 -24.59 -12.47 1.43
C LEU A 381 -23.86 -13.26 2.52
N GLU A 382 -24.33 -13.22 3.76
CA GLU A 382 -23.78 -13.94 4.90
C GLU A 382 -23.78 -15.46 4.74
N GLU A 383 -24.66 -16.01 3.90
CA GLU A 383 -24.69 -17.46 3.60
C GLU A 383 -23.51 -17.89 2.73
N PHE A 384 -22.91 -16.94 1.99
CA PHE A 384 -21.62 -17.16 1.32
C PHE A 384 -20.43 -16.91 2.26
N LEU A 385 -20.58 -16.02 3.24
CA LEU A 385 -19.52 -15.64 4.18
C LEU A 385 -19.24 -16.74 5.22
N ALA A 386 -20.29 -17.28 5.83
CA ALA A 386 -20.17 -18.24 6.93
C ALA A 386 -19.36 -19.50 6.56
N PRO A 387 -19.60 -20.19 5.42
CA PRO A 387 -18.83 -21.37 5.03
C PRO A 387 -17.35 -21.07 4.75
N LEU A 388 -17.00 -19.80 4.48
CA LEU A 388 -15.63 -19.35 4.26
C LEU A 388 -14.91 -18.96 5.56
N GLY A 389 -15.59 -19.03 6.71
CA GLY A 389 -15.05 -18.65 8.01
C GLY A 389 -14.99 -17.14 8.25
N LEU A 390 -15.71 -16.35 7.44
CA LEU A 390 -15.81 -14.91 7.58
C LEU A 390 -16.91 -14.59 8.60
N THR A 391 -16.52 -14.13 9.79
CA THR A 391 -17.39 -13.96 10.95
C THR A 391 -17.96 -12.55 11.10
N CYS A 392 -17.40 -11.54 10.42
CA CYS A 392 -18.00 -10.21 10.44
C CYS A 392 -17.71 -9.36 9.19
N PHE A 393 -18.60 -8.42 8.91
CA PHE A 393 -18.51 -7.44 7.84
C PHE A 393 -19.07 -6.07 8.26
N PHE A 394 -19.00 -5.07 7.37
CA PHE A 394 -19.38 -3.69 7.64
C PHE A 394 -20.50 -3.20 6.73
N VAL A 395 -21.35 -2.31 7.27
CA VAL A 395 -22.43 -1.62 6.53
C VAL A 395 -22.46 -0.13 6.89
N GLU A 396 -23.17 0.66 6.09
CA GLU A 396 -23.36 2.08 6.36
C GLU A 396 -24.35 2.31 7.51
N THR A 397 -24.22 3.45 8.19
CA THR A 397 -25.02 3.93 9.33
C THR A 397 -26.53 3.70 9.12
N HIS A 398 -27.06 4.11 7.96
CA HIS A 398 -28.50 4.05 7.69
C HIS A 398 -29.05 2.61 7.65
N ALA A 399 -28.20 1.62 7.38
CA ALA A 399 -28.59 0.20 7.40
C ALA A 399 -28.79 -0.33 8.83
N ILE A 400 -28.23 0.34 9.84
CA ILE A 400 -28.34 -0.02 11.27
C ILE A 400 -29.32 0.89 12.01
N GLU A 401 -29.14 2.20 11.90
CA GLU A 401 -29.92 3.20 12.66
C GLU A 401 -31.23 3.56 11.95
N GLY A 402 -31.34 3.26 10.65
CA GLY A 402 -32.40 3.78 9.80
C GLY A 402 -32.22 5.26 9.45
N GLY A 403 -33.22 5.82 8.78
CA GLY A 403 -33.19 7.22 8.35
C GLY A 403 -32.49 7.45 7.02
N ARG A 404 -32.28 8.73 6.67
CA ARG A 404 -31.64 9.10 5.40
C ARG A 404 -30.15 8.78 5.43
N PRO A 405 -29.56 8.36 4.31
CA PRO A 405 -28.11 8.27 4.15
C PRO A 405 -27.41 9.58 4.54
N VAL A 406 -26.16 9.50 4.99
CA VAL A 406 -25.32 10.60 5.52
C VAL A 406 -23.91 10.53 4.93
N GLY A 407 -23.20 11.68 4.80
CA GLY A 407 -21.83 11.71 4.26
C GLY A 407 -21.73 11.29 2.78
N LYS A 408 -20.74 10.46 2.40
CA LYS A 408 -20.59 9.93 1.02
C LYS A 408 -21.87 9.27 0.52
N ALA A 409 -22.59 8.56 1.40
CA ALA A 409 -23.86 7.93 1.05
C ALA A 409 -25.00 8.95 0.86
N ALA A 410 -24.94 10.14 1.45
CA ALA A 410 -25.89 11.23 1.18
C ALA A 410 -25.60 11.99 -0.12
N GLY A 411 -24.49 11.69 -0.80
CA GLY A 411 -23.99 12.53 -1.90
C GLY A 411 -23.44 13.88 -1.42
N GLU A 412 -23.10 14.02 -0.13
CA GLU A 412 -22.27 15.14 0.34
C GLU A 412 -20.91 15.06 -0.38
N VAL A 413 -20.39 16.21 -0.82
CA VAL A 413 -19.14 16.30 -1.59
C VAL A 413 -18.02 15.63 -0.79
N ALA A 414 -17.60 14.44 -1.21
CA ALA A 414 -16.48 13.73 -0.59
C ALA A 414 -15.15 14.32 -1.10
N ILE A 415 -14.14 14.32 -0.23
CA ILE A 415 -12.78 14.77 -0.56
C ILE A 415 -12.16 13.79 -1.55
N GLY A 416 -11.85 14.25 -2.77
CA GLY A 416 -11.29 13.43 -3.85
C GLY A 416 -11.91 13.73 -5.24
N PRO A 417 -11.56 12.96 -6.28
CA PRO A 417 -11.88 13.26 -7.68
C PRO A 417 -13.38 13.06 -7.99
N TYR A 418 -14.12 12.44 -7.07
CA TYR A 418 -15.56 12.25 -7.13
C TYR A 418 -16.37 13.44 -6.58
N GLY A 419 -15.72 14.44 -5.96
CA GLY A 419 -16.36 15.61 -5.37
C GLY A 419 -16.66 16.78 -6.33
N LEU A 420 -16.12 16.75 -7.56
CA LEU A 420 -16.16 17.89 -8.47
C LEU A 420 -17.37 17.96 -9.41
N ILE A 421 -18.34 17.03 -9.30
CA ILE A 421 -19.51 17.00 -10.19
C ILE A 421 -20.79 17.24 -9.38
N THR A 422 -21.36 18.44 -9.46
CA THR A 422 -22.77 18.67 -9.11
C THR A 422 -23.64 17.89 -10.11
N ARG A 423 -24.16 16.73 -9.70
CA ARG A 423 -25.02 15.90 -10.56
C ARG A 423 -26.47 16.36 -10.45
N PRO A 424 -27.13 16.78 -11.55
CA PRO A 424 -28.50 17.31 -11.55
C PRO A 424 -29.61 16.23 -11.45
N TYR A 425 -29.29 14.99 -11.07
CA TYR A 425 -30.25 13.89 -11.02
C TYR A 425 -30.94 13.80 -9.65
N VAL A 426 -32.23 13.45 -9.67
CA VAL A 426 -32.97 13.07 -8.46
C VAL A 426 -32.47 11.68 -8.02
N ILE A 427 -31.67 11.63 -6.96
CA ILE A 427 -31.16 10.38 -6.40
C ILE A 427 -32.29 9.73 -5.58
N PRO A 428 -32.72 8.50 -5.90
CA PRO A 428 -33.68 7.78 -5.07
C PRO A 428 -33.01 7.38 -3.74
N THR A 429 -33.44 7.99 -2.64
CA THR A 429 -33.02 7.63 -1.28
C THR A 429 -33.84 6.46 -0.76
N SER A 430 -33.21 5.54 -0.04
CA SER A 430 -33.91 4.48 0.71
C SER A 430 -34.91 5.12 1.69
N ALA A 431 -36.21 4.88 1.49
CA ALA A 431 -37.30 5.50 2.25
C ALA A 431 -37.81 4.62 3.42
N GLU A 432 -37.12 3.52 3.74
CA GLU A 432 -37.58 2.59 4.76
C GLU A 432 -37.30 3.12 6.18
N ALA A 433 -38.30 3.01 7.06
CA ALA A 433 -38.13 3.19 8.49
C ALA A 433 -37.17 2.09 8.97
N GLY A 434 -35.91 2.45 9.18
CA GLY A 434 -34.88 1.44 9.41
C GLY A 434 -35.00 0.71 10.76
N PRO A 435 -34.13 -0.29 10.99
CA PRO A 435 -34.32 -1.30 12.01
C PRO A 435 -34.27 -0.79 13.46
N GLY A 436 -33.88 0.48 13.68
CA GLY A 436 -33.87 1.13 15.00
C GLY A 436 -32.72 0.68 15.91
N GLY A 437 -31.64 0.16 15.32
CA GLY A 437 -30.42 -0.23 16.04
C GLY A 437 -29.49 0.94 16.33
N THR A 438 -28.29 0.64 16.79
CA THR A 438 -27.23 1.62 17.09
C THR A 438 -25.90 1.19 16.50
N THR A 439 -25.16 2.13 15.90
CA THR A 439 -23.80 1.85 15.40
C THR A 439 -22.78 1.57 16.49
N PHE A 440 -23.17 1.72 17.77
CA PHE A 440 -22.34 1.39 18.93
C PHE A 440 -22.31 -0.11 19.26
N GLN A 441 -23.05 -0.96 18.55
CA GLN A 441 -23.08 -2.40 18.76
C GLN A 441 -22.91 -3.16 17.45
N ALA A 442 -22.45 -4.42 17.57
CA ALA A 442 -22.49 -5.39 16.49
C ALA A 442 -23.76 -6.25 16.62
N TYR A 443 -24.28 -6.72 15.49
CA TYR A 443 -25.50 -7.53 15.42
C TYR A 443 -25.23 -8.81 14.65
N TYR A 444 -25.87 -9.93 15.02
CA TYR A 444 -25.90 -11.08 14.11
C TYR A 444 -26.93 -10.86 13.00
N VAL A 445 -26.63 -11.30 11.78
CA VAL A 445 -27.54 -11.17 10.62
C VAL A 445 -28.30 -12.47 10.34
N VAL A 446 -29.48 -12.33 9.74
CA VAL A 446 -30.43 -13.43 9.50
C VAL A 446 -30.34 -13.93 8.06
N GLY A 447 -29.98 -15.21 7.88
CA GLY A 447 -29.96 -15.86 6.56
C GLY A 447 -31.36 -16.16 5.99
N SER A 448 -31.40 -16.67 4.75
CA SER A 448 -32.61 -16.93 3.97
C SER A 448 -33.69 -17.76 4.68
N ALA A 449 -33.29 -18.70 5.54
CA ALA A 449 -34.21 -19.56 6.30
C ALA A 449 -34.82 -18.88 7.56
N ARG A 450 -34.64 -17.56 7.73
CA ARG A 450 -35.01 -16.79 8.94
C ARG A 450 -34.27 -17.24 10.22
N GLY A 451 -33.13 -17.89 10.08
CA GLY A 451 -32.23 -18.30 11.16
C GLY A 451 -30.82 -17.76 10.97
N LEU A 452 -29.98 -17.90 11.99
CA LEU A 452 -28.56 -17.55 11.89
C LEU A 452 -27.83 -18.57 11.01
N THR A 453 -26.78 -18.11 10.33
CA THR A 453 -25.82 -18.99 9.67
C THR A 453 -24.99 -19.79 10.67
N GLU A 454 -24.38 -20.90 10.24
CA GLU A 454 -23.43 -21.67 11.04
C GLU A 454 -22.04 -21.65 10.35
N PRO A 455 -21.02 -20.96 10.93
CA PRO A 455 -21.10 -20.11 12.13
C PRO A 455 -21.87 -18.79 11.87
N PRO A 456 -22.41 -18.16 12.93
CA PRO A 456 -23.09 -16.87 12.80
C PRO A 456 -22.17 -15.77 12.28
N VAL A 457 -22.72 -14.91 11.43
CA VAL A 457 -22.01 -13.74 10.87
C VAL A 457 -22.54 -12.46 11.52
N ALA A 458 -21.62 -11.62 11.99
CA ALA A 458 -21.93 -10.34 12.58
C ALA A 458 -21.79 -9.18 11.58
N VAL A 459 -22.60 -8.15 11.76
CA VAL A 459 -22.51 -6.87 11.05
C VAL A 459 -22.10 -5.77 12.01
N ILE A 460 -21.22 -4.87 11.55
CA ILE A 460 -20.77 -3.68 12.26
C ILE A 460 -21.16 -2.45 11.45
N GLY A 461 -21.88 -1.51 12.06
CA GLY A 461 -22.21 -0.23 11.42
C GLY A 461 -21.06 0.77 11.49
N ARG A 462 -20.84 1.50 10.40
CA ARG A 462 -19.97 2.69 10.41
C ARG A 462 -20.51 3.74 11.38
N ASN A 463 -19.67 4.32 12.24
CA ASN A 463 -20.10 5.41 13.10
C ASN A 463 -20.19 6.74 12.32
N ASN A 464 -21.38 7.34 12.30
CA ASN A 464 -21.64 8.56 11.54
C ASN A 464 -20.82 9.77 12.04
N ARG A 465 -20.75 9.97 13.36
CA ARG A 465 -20.12 11.17 13.95
C ARG A 465 -18.62 11.21 13.66
N THR A 466 -17.91 10.11 13.86
CA THR A 466 -16.49 10.02 13.50
C THR A 466 -16.29 10.08 11.98
N GLY A 467 -17.22 9.50 11.20
CA GLY A 467 -17.20 9.56 9.75
C GLY A 467 -17.27 11.00 9.22
N GLN A 468 -18.30 11.76 9.61
CA GLN A 468 -18.51 13.15 9.19
C GLN A 468 -17.36 14.06 9.61
N GLN A 469 -16.79 13.84 10.80
CA GLN A 469 -15.71 14.67 11.32
C GLN A 469 -14.42 14.63 10.47
N VAL A 470 -14.23 13.59 9.67
CA VAL A 470 -13.09 13.48 8.74
C VAL A 470 -13.52 13.70 7.29
N TRP A 471 -14.68 13.18 6.86
CA TRP A 471 -15.11 13.19 5.45
C TRP A 471 -15.95 14.39 5.02
N SER A 472 -16.44 15.23 5.94
CA SER A 472 -17.22 16.40 5.54
C SER A 472 -16.37 17.39 4.74
N ALA A 473 -16.82 17.79 3.55
CA ALA A 473 -16.15 18.85 2.78
C ALA A 473 -16.22 20.23 3.46
N ASP A 474 -17.22 20.46 4.30
CA ASP A 474 -17.42 21.75 4.96
C ASP A 474 -16.69 21.84 6.31
N MET A 475 -16.66 20.74 7.08
CA MET A 475 -16.22 20.73 8.48
C MET A 475 -15.15 19.66 8.79
N GLY A 476 -14.75 18.86 7.80
CA GLY A 476 -13.77 17.80 7.96
C GLY A 476 -12.35 18.34 8.08
N TYR A 477 -11.51 17.66 8.86
CA TYR A 477 -10.11 18.06 9.05
C TYR A 477 -9.34 18.31 7.76
N PRO A 478 -9.45 17.49 6.69
CA PRO A 478 -8.62 17.69 5.50
C PRO A 478 -8.90 19.01 4.77
N GLY A 479 -10.01 19.69 5.06
CA GLY A 479 -10.32 21.02 4.54
C GLY A 479 -9.64 22.18 5.27
N ASP A 480 -8.82 21.93 6.29
CA ASP A 480 -8.11 22.99 7.02
C ASP A 480 -7.17 23.77 6.08
N ALA A 481 -7.18 25.09 6.22
CA ALA A 481 -6.44 26.02 5.39
C ALA A 481 -4.93 25.80 5.39
N ASP A 482 -4.38 25.16 6.43
CA ASP A 482 -2.93 24.96 6.58
C ASP A 482 -2.44 23.60 6.04
N TYR A 483 -3.35 22.72 5.61
CA TYR A 483 -2.99 21.45 4.98
C TYR A 483 -2.65 21.57 3.51
N ARG A 484 -1.89 20.60 2.99
CA ARG A 484 -1.46 20.55 1.57
C ARG A 484 -2.66 20.54 0.62
N GLU A 485 -2.66 21.42 -0.37
CA GLU A 485 -3.64 21.44 -1.45
C GLU A 485 -3.33 20.34 -2.48
N PHE A 486 -4.24 19.38 -2.60
CA PHE A 486 -4.08 18.26 -3.53
C PHE A 486 -4.13 18.68 -5.01
N HIS A 487 -5.02 19.63 -5.34
CA HIS A 487 -5.37 19.93 -6.73
C HIS A 487 -4.40 20.89 -7.43
N LYS A 488 -3.55 21.59 -6.67
CA LYS A 488 -2.58 22.53 -7.23
C LYS A 488 -1.22 21.87 -7.37
N LYS A 489 -0.83 21.62 -8.61
CA LYS A 489 0.46 21.05 -9.00
C LYS A 489 1.30 22.11 -9.72
N ASP A 490 2.61 22.06 -9.51
CA ASP A 490 3.58 22.81 -10.32
C ASP A 490 3.51 22.34 -11.77
N ASP A 491 3.65 23.28 -12.71
CA ASP A 491 3.49 23.03 -14.14
C ASP A 491 4.67 22.29 -14.77
N GLU A 492 5.85 22.33 -14.15
CA GLU A 492 7.05 21.63 -14.62
C GLU A 492 7.24 20.30 -13.90
N SER A 493 7.20 20.29 -12.57
CA SER A 493 7.50 19.11 -11.75
C SER A 493 6.29 18.26 -11.38
N GLY A 494 5.09 18.85 -11.37
CA GLY A 494 3.88 18.18 -10.89
C GLY A 494 3.74 18.11 -9.36
N LEU A 495 4.69 18.66 -8.59
CA LEU A 495 4.70 18.64 -7.12
C LEU A 495 3.74 19.68 -6.52
N GLN A 496 3.25 19.44 -5.29
CA GLN A 496 2.20 20.28 -4.67
C GLN A 496 2.75 21.22 -3.58
N TYR A 497 3.18 22.42 -3.96
CA TYR A 497 3.81 23.40 -3.07
C TYR A 497 2.87 24.33 -2.30
N TRP A 498 1.55 24.09 -2.36
CA TRP A 498 0.55 25.03 -1.84
C TRP A 498 -0.32 24.39 -0.78
N ARG A 499 -0.88 25.23 0.09
CA ARG A 499 -1.88 24.83 1.09
C ARG A 499 -3.30 25.15 0.63
N VAL A 500 -4.28 24.49 1.25
CA VAL A 500 -5.71 24.69 0.97
C VAL A 500 -6.10 26.17 1.08
N THR A 501 -5.48 26.94 1.97
CA THR A 501 -5.62 28.40 2.15
C THR A 501 -6.98 28.85 2.70
N GLY A 502 -8.05 28.26 2.21
CA GLY A 502 -9.41 28.51 2.65
C GLY A 502 -10.41 27.87 1.69
N PRO A 503 -11.67 27.73 2.13
CA PRO A 503 -12.73 27.20 1.30
C PRO A 503 -12.97 28.13 0.10
N LYS A 504 -13.08 27.55 -1.10
CA LYS A 504 -13.42 28.26 -2.36
C LYS A 504 -12.38 29.32 -2.81
N VAL A 505 -11.18 29.30 -2.25
CA VAL A 505 -10.05 30.08 -2.80
C VAL A 505 -9.65 29.48 -4.14
N ASP A 506 -9.50 30.33 -5.16
CA ASP A 506 -9.07 29.91 -6.50
C ASP A 506 -7.65 29.32 -6.47
N LEU A 507 -7.35 28.37 -7.36
CA LEU A 507 -6.03 27.73 -7.43
C LEU A 507 -4.91 28.76 -7.62
N GLY A 508 -5.12 29.81 -8.40
CA GLY A 508 -4.13 30.88 -8.58
C GLY A 508 -3.84 31.67 -7.30
N ALA A 509 -4.78 31.72 -6.36
CA ALA A 509 -4.69 32.48 -5.11
C ALA A 509 -4.29 31.63 -3.89
N LYS A 510 -4.04 30.32 -4.07
CA LYS A 510 -3.53 29.45 -3.00
C LYS A 510 -2.14 29.90 -2.56
N ASP A 511 -1.97 30.00 -1.25
CA ASP A 511 -0.73 30.36 -0.58
C ASP A 511 0.20 29.15 -0.44
N TYR A 512 1.48 29.39 -0.11
CA TYR A 512 2.47 28.33 0.00
C TYR A 512 2.20 27.39 1.19
N TYR A 513 2.61 26.14 1.03
CA TYR A 513 2.49 25.14 2.08
C TYR A 513 3.49 25.40 3.20
N HIS A 514 3.07 25.21 4.45
CA HIS A 514 3.90 25.39 5.65
C HIS A 514 3.89 24.09 6.47
N PRO A 515 4.87 23.19 6.28
CA PRO A 515 4.89 21.88 6.95
C PRO A 515 4.79 21.97 8.48
N ASP A 516 5.40 22.99 9.08
CA ASP A 516 5.39 23.28 10.52
C ASP A 516 4.01 23.72 11.04
N TRP A 517 3.26 24.50 10.25
CA TRP A 517 1.89 24.88 10.61
C TRP A 517 0.95 23.69 10.53
N ALA A 518 1.09 22.89 9.46
CA ALA A 518 0.34 21.68 9.24
C ALA A 518 0.57 20.67 10.39
N GLU A 519 1.81 20.51 10.87
CA GLU A 519 2.12 19.68 12.04
C GLU A 519 1.38 20.14 13.30
N GLY A 520 1.36 21.46 13.56
CA GLY A 520 0.57 22.03 14.66
C GLY A 520 -0.92 21.71 14.58
N LYS A 521 -1.50 21.76 13.37
CA LYS A 521 -2.91 21.40 13.13
C LYS A 521 -3.18 19.92 13.34
N VAL A 522 -2.29 19.05 12.88
CA VAL A 522 -2.40 17.60 13.12
C VAL A 522 -2.56 17.30 14.61
N HIS A 523 -1.75 17.91 15.47
CA HIS A 523 -1.85 17.67 16.90
C HIS A 523 -3.21 18.10 17.48
N GLY A 524 -3.70 19.28 17.09
CA GLY A 524 -5.00 19.79 17.51
C GLY A 524 -6.16 18.92 17.03
N HIS A 525 -6.16 18.51 15.76
CA HIS A 525 -7.19 17.65 15.19
C HIS A 525 -7.16 16.24 15.77
N ALA A 526 -5.97 15.68 16.04
CA ALA A 526 -5.85 14.39 16.70
C ALA A 526 -6.37 14.43 18.14
N GLN A 527 -6.10 15.51 18.88
CA GLN A 527 -6.64 15.73 20.23
C GLN A 527 -8.17 15.85 20.21
N HIS A 528 -8.71 16.63 19.29
CA HIS A 528 -10.16 16.77 19.14
C HIS A 528 -10.82 15.43 18.80
N PHE A 529 -10.27 14.67 17.84
CA PHE A 529 -10.85 13.39 17.44
C PHE A 529 -10.80 12.35 18.57
N ALA A 530 -9.68 12.26 19.30
CA ALA A 530 -9.58 11.38 20.47
C ALA A 530 -10.62 11.77 21.55
N GLY A 531 -10.77 13.07 21.83
CA GLY A 531 -11.79 13.57 22.76
C GLY A 531 -13.22 13.28 22.31
N LEU A 532 -13.50 13.38 21.00
CA LEU A 532 -14.80 13.01 20.42
C LEU A 532 -15.10 11.51 20.64
N VAL A 533 -14.12 10.63 20.40
CA VAL A 533 -14.27 9.18 20.63
C VAL A 533 -14.55 8.89 22.11
N GLU A 534 -13.78 9.49 23.01
CA GLU A 534 -13.99 9.36 24.46
C GLU A 534 -15.39 9.84 24.87
N GLN A 535 -15.80 11.01 24.40
CA GLN A 535 -17.10 11.59 24.70
C GLN A 535 -18.24 10.66 24.23
N LEU A 536 -18.20 10.20 22.99
CA LEU A 536 -19.23 9.34 22.42
C LEU A 536 -19.36 8.00 23.18
N LEU A 537 -18.23 7.39 23.56
CA LEU A 537 -18.24 6.16 24.34
C LEU A 537 -18.74 6.39 25.77
N CYS A 538 -18.32 7.47 26.43
CA CYS A 538 -18.81 7.83 27.77
C CYS A 538 -20.32 8.08 27.77
N GLU A 539 -20.81 8.85 26.79
CA GLU A 539 -22.24 9.15 26.65
C GLU A 539 -23.05 7.88 26.40
N TYR A 540 -22.61 7.03 25.48
CA TYR A 540 -23.27 5.75 25.21
C TYR A 540 -23.28 4.84 26.44
N HIS A 541 -22.15 4.73 27.13
CA HIS A 541 -22.03 3.92 28.33
C HIS A 541 -22.92 4.44 29.47
N ALA A 542 -22.96 5.76 29.69
CA ALA A 542 -23.82 6.38 30.71
C ALA A 542 -25.32 6.20 30.43
N GLN A 543 -25.73 6.22 29.16
CA GLN A 543 -27.13 6.08 28.77
C GLN A 543 -27.61 4.62 28.74
N SER A 544 -26.77 3.70 28.26
CA SER A 544 -27.16 2.30 28.02
C SER A 544 -26.67 1.33 29.09
N GLY A 545 -25.62 1.69 29.85
CA GLY A 545 -24.87 0.78 30.72
C GLY A 545 -24.05 -0.27 29.97
N LYS A 546 -24.08 -0.30 28.62
CA LYS A 546 -23.42 -1.30 27.79
C LYS A 546 -22.00 -0.87 27.41
N TYR A 547 -21.15 -1.85 27.09
CA TYR A 547 -19.83 -1.62 26.51
C TYR A 547 -19.96 -1.48 24.99
N GLY A 548 -19.76 -0.27 24.46
CA GLY A 548 -19.98 0.06 23.05
C GLY A 548 -18.73 -0.10 22.18
N LEU A 549 -18.92 -0.16 20.85
CA LEU A 549 -17.88 -0.11 19.82
C LEU A 549 -18.06 1.12 18.95
N ILE A 550 -17.00 1.86 18.69
CA ILE A 550 -16.94 2.81 17.58
C ILE A 550 -16.08 2.21 16.45
N SER A 551 -16.71 1.94 15.31
CA SER A 551 -16.04 1.56 14.07
C SER A 551 -15.93 2.77 13.15
N ALA A 552 -14.70 3.27 12.96
CA ALA A 552 -14.42 4.42 12.12
C ALA A 552 -13.82 3.96 10.78
N ASN A 553 -14.67 3.94 9.74
CA ASN A 553 -14.37 3.33 8.44
C ASN A 553 -14.03 4.40 7.40
N TYR A 554 -12.90 4.24 6.71
CA TYR A 554 -12.39 5.18 5.70
C TYR A 554 -11.64 4.47 4.58
N ASP A 555 -11.65 5.06 3.38
CA ASP A 555 -10.68 4.70 2.33
C ASP A 555 -9.27 5.05 2.81
N THR A 556 -8.30 4.16 2.62
CA THR A 556 -6.95 4.29 3.20
C THR A 556 -6.19 5.42 2.55
N GLU A 557 -6.36 5.56 1.23
CA GLU A 557 -5.73 6.58 0.39
C GLU A 557 -6.22 7.99 0.75
N LEU A 558 -7.29 8.13 1.55
CA LEU A 558 -7.59 9.41 2.18
C LEU A 558 -6.37 9.94 2.95
N PHE A 559 -5.68 9.06 3.68
CA PHE A 559 -4.59 9.45 4.56
C PHE A 559 -3.26 9.35 3.83
N GLY A 560 -2.61 10.50 3.64
CA GLY A 560 -1.34 10.63 2.95
C GLY A 560 -1.47 11.06 1.50
N HIS A 561 -2.39 10.48 0.72
CA HIS A 561 -2.57 10.89 -0.67
C HIS A 561 -3.51 12.09 -0.81
N TRP A 562 -4.81 11.93 -0.53
CA TRP A 562 -5.78 13.03 -0.61
C TRP A 562 -5.59 14.07 0.49
N TRP A 563 -5.38 13.60 1.72
CA TRP A 563 -5.04 14.41 2.88
C TRP A 563 -3.61 14.07 3.31
N PHE A 564 -2.65 14.89 2.90
CA PHE A 564 -1.22 14.60 3.05
C PHE A 564 -0.79 14.30 4.48
N GLU A 565 -1.30 15.08 5.42
CA GLU A 565 -0.98 14.97 6.84
C GLU A 565 -1.76 13.85 7.55
N GLY A 566 -2.67 13.17 6.84
CA GLY A 566 -3.57 12.18 7.40
C GLY A 566 -2.86 11.00 8.04
N ILE A 567 -1.69 10.58 7.53
CA ILE A 567 -0.88 9.51 8.14
C ILE A 567 -0.33 9.94 9.49
N THR A 568 0.21 11.16 9.58
CA THR A 568 0.68 11.73 10.85
C THR A 568 -0.48 11.87 11.82
N TRP A 569 -1.65 12.29 11.35
CA TRP A 569 -2.86 12.34 12.17
C TRP A 569 -3.29 10.98 12.72
N ILE A 570 -3.31 9.91 11.90
CA ILE A 570 -3.57 8.55 12.38
C ILE A 570 -2.58 8.16 13.48
N LYS A 571 -1.29 8.44 13.27
CA LYS A 571 -0.23 8.16 14.24
C LYS A 571 -0.52 8.81 15.58
N GLU A 572 -0.87 10.10 15.59
CA GLU A 572 -1.18 10.86 16.80
C GLU A 572 -2.50 10.39 17.46
N VAL A 573 -3.54 10.10 16.68
CA VAL A 573 -4.80 9.58 17.23
C VAL A 573 -4.59 8.23 17.91
N LEU A 574 -3.88 7.29 17.27
CA LEU A 574 -3.58 5.99 17.88
C LEU A 574 -2.77 6.16 19.16
N ARG A 575 -1.78 7.06 19.18
CA ARG A 575 -0.99 7.35 20.39
C ARG A 575 -1.87 7.87 21.53
N LYS A 576 -2.77 8.82 21.24
CA LYS A 576 -3.68 9.40 22.25
C LYS A 576 -4.69 8.38 22.76
N LEU A 577 -5.34 7.64 21.87
CA LEU A 577 -6.33 6.62 22.24
C LEU A 577 -5.68 5.45 23.00
N ALA A 578 -4.46 5.04 22.65
CA ALA A 578 -3.74 4.01 23.40
C ALA A 578 -3.37 4.44 24.83
N ALA A 579 -3.33 5.74 25.10
CA ALA A 579 -3.11 6.31 26.44
C ALA A 579 -4.42 6.60 27.19
N SER A 580 -5.58 6.47 26.54
CA SER A 580 -6.88 6.73 27.14
C SER A 580 -7.23 5.69 28.20
N GLU A 581 -7.84 6.13 29.30
CA GLU A 581 -8.45 5.23 30.28
C GLU A 581 -9.90 4.86 29.96
N VAL A 582 -10.49 5.47 28.93
CA VAL A 582 -11.88 5.24 28.53
C VAL A 582 -11.97 4.25 27.37
N VAL A 583 -10.99 4.30 26.46
CA VAL A 583 -11.05 3.64 25.15
C VAL A 583 -10.13 2.43 25.08
N ASP A 584 -10.69 1.27 24.74
CA ASP A 584 -9.92 0.07 24.43
C ASP A 584 -9.73 -0.05 22.90
N LEU A 585 -8.48 0.11 22.43
CA LEU A 585 -8.16 -0.14 21.03
C LEU A 585 -8.25 -1.64 20.71
N THR A 586 -9.06 -1.97 19.70
CA THR A 586 -9.36 -3.34 19.28
C THR A 586 -9.25 -3.52 17.76
N THR A 587 -9.49 -4.74 17.30
CA THR A 587 -9.71 -5.06 15.88
C THR A 587 -11.12 -5.64 15.70
N ALA A 588 -11.66 -5.60 14.48
CA ALA A 588 -13.05 -5.95 14.22
C ALA A 588 -13.43 -7.37 14.67
N SER A 589 -12.69 -8.40 14.24
CA SER A 589 -13.02 -9.78 14.63
C SER A 589 -12.61 -10.12 16.07
N ALA A 590 -11.66 -9.38 16.64
CA ALA A 590 -11.33 -9.49 18.06
C ALA A 590 -12.48 -8.97 18.92
N TYR A 591 -13.05 -7.80 18.58
CA TYR A 591 -14.21 -7.25 19.27
C TYR A 591 -15.40 -8.21 19.25
N VAL A 592 -15.77 -8.72 18.07
CA VAL A 592 -16.92 -9.63 17.90
C VAL A 592 -16.69 -10.95 18.66
N ALA A 593 -15.45 -11.43 18.77
CA ALA A 593 -15.14 -12.64 19.52
C ALA A 593 -15.16 -12.42 21.04
N GLU A 594 -14.65 -11.28 21.51
CA GLU A 594 -14.59 -10.93 22.94
C GLU A 594 -15.93 -10.42 23.48
N ASN A 595 -16.80 -9.90 22.60
CA ASN A 595 -18.12 -9.37 22.91
C ASN A 595 -19.13 -9.84 21.83
N PRO A 596 -19.50 -11.14 21.82
CA PRO A 596 -20.45 -11.68 20.84
C PRO A 596 -21.77 -10.91 20.84
N PRO A 597 -22.34 -10.59 19.66
CA PRO A 597 -23.65 -9.96 19.58
C PRO A 597 -24.74 -10.72 20.33
N GLU A 598 -25.53 -9.99 21.12
CA GLU A 598 -26.70 -10.54 21.83
C GLU A 598 -27.99 -10.39 21.02
N GLU A 599 -27.96 -9.52 20.00
CA GLU A 599 -29.11 -9.12 19.20
C GLU A 599 -28.94 -9.55 17.74
N VAL A 600 -30.07 -9.85 17.12
CA VAL A 600 -30.17 -10.28 15.72
C VAL A 600 -30.87 -9.18 14.93
N MET A 601 -30.32 -8.82 13.76
CA MET A 601 -30.83 -7.75 12.91
C MET A 601 -31.10 -8.25 11.49
N VAL A 602 -32.26 -7.85 10.96
CA VAL A 602 -32.54 -7.94 9.52
C VAL A 602 -32.01 -6.66 8.89
N VAL A 603 -30.86 -6.76 8.24
CA VAL A 603 -30.23 -5.62 7.57
C VAL A 603 -30.92 -5.41 6.22
N PRO A 604 -31.34 -4.18 5.87
CA PRO A 604 -31.88 -3.89 4.54
C PRO A 604 -30.77 -3.86 3.49
N GLU A 605 -31.17 -4.02 2.23
CA GLU A 605 -30.27 -3.81 1.10
C GLU A 605 -29.71 -2.37 1.14
N SER A 606 -28.39 -2.25 1.01
CA SER A 606 -27.70 -0.98 1.25
C SER A 606 -26.31 -0.95 0.62
N SER A 607 -25.75 0.25 0.48
CA SER A 607 -24.33 0.48 0.21
C SER A 607 -23.84 1.77 0.88
N TRP A 608 -22.54 1.99 0.95
CA TRP A 608 -21.99 3.31 1.35
C TRP A 608 -21.84 4.29 0.18
N GLY A 609 -22.33 3.92 -1.01
CA GLY A 609 -22.35 4.75 -2.21
C GLY A 609 -23.50 5.76 -2.21
N VAL A 610 -23.56 6.59 -3.25
CA VAL A 610 -24.53 7.69 -3.37
C VAL A 610 -25.96 7.19 -3.22
N GLY A 611 -26.73 7.85 -2.35
CA GLY A 611 -28.11 7.49 -2.01
C GLY A 611 -28.25 6.37 -0.99
N GLY A 612 -27.15 5.77 -0.52
CA GLY A 612 -27.18 4.55 0.31
C GLY A 612 -27.63 3.31 -0.46
N THR A 613 -27.75 3.39 -1.79
CA THR A 613 -28.32 2.37 -2.67
C THR A 613 -27.29 1.90 -3.70
N HIS A 614 -27.71 1.14 -4.70
CA HIS A 614 -26.85 0.67 -5.79
C HIS A 614 -26.60 1.71 -6.90
N TRP A 615 -27.20 2.91 -6.80
CA TRP A 615 -27.22 3.91 -7.87
C TRP A 615 -25.85 4.29 -8.42
N THR A 616 -24.80 4.25 -7.61
CA THR A 616 -23.44 4.57 -8.09
C THR A 616 -22.95 3.57 -9.15
N TRP A 617 -23.43 2.32 -9.12
CA TRP A 617 -23.04 1.23 -10.02
C TRP A 617 -24.16 0.75 -10.94
N ASP A 618 -25.41 1.12 -10.65
CA ASP A 618 -26.60 0.78 -11.43
C ASP A 618 -27.39 2.06 -11.71
N ASN A 619 -27.12 2.68 -12.85
CA ASN A 619 -27.73 3.91 -13.32
C ASN A 619 -27.65 3.96 -14.87
N PRO A 620 -28.32 4.91 -15.55
CA PRO A 620 -28.37 4.89 -17.02
C PRO A 620 -27.03 4.96 -17.78
N GLU A 621 -25.91 5.32 -17.13
CA GLU A 621 -24.58 5.36 -17.77
C GLU A 621 -23.85 4.01 -17.74
N THR A 622 -24.28 3.06 -16.91
CA THR A 622 -23.62 1.77 -16.64
C THR A 622 -24.62 0.63 -16.69
#